data_AF-A0A841MMT6-F1
#
_entry.id   AF-A0A841MMT6-F1
#
_cell.length_a   1.000
_cell.length_b   1.000
_cell.length_c   1.000
_cell.angle_alpha   90.00
_cell.angle_beta   90.00
_cell.angle_gamma   90.00
#
_symmetry.space_group_name_H-M   'P 1'
#
loop_
_entity.id
_entity.type
_entity.pdbx_description
1 polymer ?
#
loop_
_entity_poly.entity_id
_entity_poly.type
_entity_poly.pdbx_seq_one_letter_code
_entity_poly.pdbx_strand_id
1 'polypeptide(L)' 'MNELIVYAIIFAALIGHCLLAGKMYRTVHQDSTLSFKEKNDWKLKALIFPGYFWFQYKKEKA' A
#
# COMPACT_ATOMS: atom_id res chain seq x y z
N MET A 1 -25.14 18.56 5.69
CA MET A 1 -23.78 18.84 6.22
C MET A 1 -23.05 17.56 6.63
N ASN A 2 -23.76 16.52 7.05
CA ASN A 2 -23.16 15.22 7.40
C ASN A 2 -22.50 14.55 6.19
N GLU A 3 -23.08 14.73 5.01
CA GLU A 3 -22.58 14.23 3.72
C GLU A 3 -21.19 14.79 3.41
N LEU A 4 -20.97 16.09 3.65
CA LEU A 4 -19.68 16.74 3.44
C LEU A 4 -18.59 16.16 4.35
N ILE A 5 -18.93 15.87 5.60
CA ILE A 5 -18.02 15.23 6.56
C ILE A 5 -17.67 13.81 6.09
N VAL A 6 -18.66 13.04 5.66
CA VAL A 6 -18.46 11.68 5.12
C VAL A 6 -17.53 11.72 3.90
N TYR A 7 -17.78 12.60 2.95
CA TYR A 7 -16.92 12.73 1.77
C TYR A 7 -15.50 13.17 2.10
N ALA A 8 -15.33 14.10 3.05
CA ALA A 8 -14.01 14.52 3.51
C ALA A 8 -13.22 13.34 4.12
N ILE A 9 -13.89 12.49 4.92
CA ILE A 9 -13.27 11.30 5.51
C ILE A 9 -12.87 10.29 4.41
N ILE A 10 -13.76 10.01 3.46
CA ILE A 10 -13.47 9.10 2.35
C ILE A 10 -12.29 9.62 1.52
N PHE A 11 -12.26 10.93 1.25
CA PHE A 11 -11.17 11.55 0.49
C PHE A 11 -9.84 11.49 1.25
N ALA A 12 -9.83 11.76 2.55
CA ALA A 12 -8.65 11.61 3.38
C ALA A 12 -8.16 10.15 3.42
N ALA A 13 -9.08 9.18 3.49
CA ALA A 13 -8.75 7.75 3.42
C ALA A 13 -8.15 7.37 2.06
N LEU A 14 -8.68 7.92 0.95
CA LEU A 14 -8.14 7.71 -0.40
C LEU A 14 -6.71 8.26 -0.53
N ILE A 15 -6.45 9.46 0.01
CA ILE A 15 -5.10 10.03 0.04
C ILE A 15 -4.16 9.12 0.85
N GLY A 16 -4.59 8.70 2.04
CA GLY A 16 -3.83 7.78 2.88
C GLY A 16 -3.49 6.48 2.15
N HIS A 17 -4.47 5.88 1.46
CA HIS A 17 -4.29 4.69 0.62
C HIS A 17 -3.20 4.90 -0.44
N CYS A 18 -3.30 5.98 -1.20
CA CYS A 18 -2.33 6.30 -2.27
C CYS A 18 -0.91 6.51 -1.72
N LEU A 19 -0.77 7.22 -0.60
CA LEU A 19 0.53 7.45 0.05
C LEU A 19 1.15 6.14 0.54
N LEU A 20 0.35 5.27 1.17
CA LEU A 20 0.79 3.96 1.66
C LEU A 20 1.18 3.03 0.50
N ALA A 21 0.37 2.98 -0.56
CA ALA A 21 0.66 2.20 -1.76
C ALA A 21 1.97 2.66 -2.41
N GLY A 22 2.17 3.99 -2.55
CA GLY A 22 3.40 4.55 -3.10
C GLY A 22 4.63 4.24 -2.24
N LYS A 23 4.51 4.31 -0.92
CA LYS A 23 5.59 3.94 0.01
C LYS A 23 5.95 2.46 -0.10
N MET A 24 4.95 1.57 -0.10
CA MET A 24 5.16 0.14 -0.23
C MET A 24 5.78 -0.21 -1.59
N TYR A 25 5.28 0.40 -2.67
CA TYR A 25 5.83 0.23 -4.01
C TYR A 25 7.33 0.54 -4.06
N ARG A 26 7.76 1.69 -3.52
CA ARG A 26 9.17 2.10 -3.50
C ARG A 26 10.02 1.10 -2.72
N THR A 27 9.54 0.68 -1.56
CA THR A 27 10.24 -0.29 -0.70
C THR A 27 10.44 -1.62 -1.42
N VAL A 28 9.37 -2.20 -1.96
CA VAL A 28 9.40 -3.47 -2.71
C VAL A 28 10.26 -3.36 -3.97
N HIS A 29 10.24 -2.20 -4.65
CA HIS A 29 11.04 -2.01 -5.85
C HIS A 29 12.54 -2.03 -5.56
N GLN A 30 12.96 -1.36 -4.48
CA GLN A 30 14.36 -1.27 -4.04
C GLN A 30 14.88 -2.55 -3.39
N ASP A 31 13.99 -3.48 -3.07
CA ASP A 31 14.33 -4.75 -2.45
C ASP A 31 15.12 -5.68 -3.39
N SER A 32 16.40 -5.90 -3.13
CA SER A 32 17.23 -6.78 -3.97
C SER A 32 17.02 -8.27 -3.73
N THR A 33 16.33 -8.65 -2.64
CA THR A 33 16.12 -10.07 -2.31
C THR A 33 14.93 -10.68 -3.03
N LEU A 34 14.09 -9.86 -3.65
CA LEU A 34 12.92 -10.31 -4.41
C LEU A 34 13.24 -10.41 -5.89
N SER A 35 12.76 -11.48 -6.52
CA SER A 35 12.71 -11.61 -7.98
C SER A 35 11.75 -10.59 -8.59
N PHE A 36 11.87 -10.37 -9.90
CA PHE A 36 10.96 -9.47 -10.63
C PHE A 36 9.48 -9.85 -10.47
N LYS A 37 9.16 -11.15 -10.46
CA LYS A 37 7.80 -11.65 -10.31
C LYS A 37 7.24 -11.34 -8.92
N GLU A 38 8.03 -11.60 -7.87
CA GLU A 38 7.63 -11.32 -6.48
C GLU A 38 7.45 -9.83 -6.24
N LYS A 39 8.31 -8.98 -6.82
CA LYS A 39 8.13 -7.53 -6.77
C LYS A 39 6.79 -7.11 -7.37
N ASN A 40 6.42 -7.64 -8.53
CA ASN A 40 5.15 -7.30 -9.16
C ASN A 40 3.96 -7.79 -8.34
N ASP A 41 4.02 -8.99 -7.77
CA ASP A 41 2.96 -9.52 -6.91
C ASP A 41 2.74 -8.63 -5.68
N TRP A 42 3.81 -8.24 -5.00
CA TRP A 42 3.74 -7.32 -3.87
C TRP A 42 3.24 -5.91 -4.24
N LYS A 43 3.63 -5.41 -5.42
CA LYS A 43 3.13 -4.12 -5.93
C LYS A 43 1.63 -4.17 -6.23
N LEU A 44 1.13 -5.27 -6.79
CA LEU A 44 -0.31 -5.47 -7.03
C LEU A 44 -1.09 -5.54 -5.71
N LYS A 45 -0.59 -6.31 -4.74
CA LYS A 45 -1.15 -6.37 -3.38
C LYS A 45 -1.21 -4.99 -2.72
N ALA A 46 -0.18 -4.17 -2.90
CA ALA A 46 -0.12 -2.80 -2.40
C ALA A 46 -1.19 -1.88 -3.01
N LEU A 47 -1.60 -2.10 -4.27
CA LEU A 47 -2.66 -1.31 -4.91
C LEU A 47 -4.04 -1.61 -4.31
N ILE A 48 -4.27 -2.86 -3.91
CA ILE A 48 -5.56 -3.31 -3.36
C ILE A 48 -5.72 -2.85 -1.92
N PHE A 49 -4.75 -3.18 -1.05
CA PHE A 49 -4.83 -2.81 0.35
C PHE A 49 -3.44 -2.66 1.01
N PRO A 50 -2.79 -1.51 0.81
CA PRO A 50 -1.39 -1.31 1.18
C PRO A 50 -1.18 -1.40 2.69
N GLY A 51 -2.16 -1.01 3.50
CA GLY A 51 -2.08 -1.09 4.96
C GLY A 51 -1.86 -2.53 5.45
N TYR A 52 -2.71 -3.47 5.03
CA TYR A 52 -2.61 -4.87 5.43
C TYR A 52 -1.37 -5.55 4.85
N PHE A 53 -1.13 -5.40 3.54
CA PHE A 53 -0.04 -6.10 2.88
C PHE A 53 1.34 -5.56 3.26
N TRP A 54 1.44 -4.32 3.75
CA TRP A 54 2.68 -3.82 4.34
C TRP A 54 3.11 -4.63 5.56
N PHE A 55 2.18 -4.99 6.45
CA PHE A 55 2.49 -5.81 7.62
C PHE A 55 2.85 -7.24 7.23
N GLN A 56 2.16 -7.81 6.23
CA GLN A 56 2.48 -9.14 5.72
C GLN A 56 3.87 -9.17 5.06
N TYR A 57 4.19 -8.18 4.23
CA TYR A 57 5.50 -8.02 3.62
C TYR A 57 6.61 -7.93 4.69
N LYS A 58 6.38 -7.14 5.75
CA LYS A 58 7.33 -7.05 6.87
C LYS A 58 7.49 -8.35 7.64
N LYS A 59 6.42 -9.12 7.81
CA LYS A 59 6.45 -10.40 8.52
C LYS A 59 7.24 -11.46 7.76
N GLU A 60 7.13 -11.48 6.43
CA GLU A 60 7.91 -12.37 5.56
C GLU A 60 9.40 -12.01 5.52
N LYS A 61 9.71 -10.74 5.84
CA LYS A 61 11.06 -10.17 5.89
C LYS A 61 11.74 -10.24 7.26
N ALA A 62 10.99 -10.49 8.33
CA ALA A 62 11.49 -10.57 9.70
C ALA A 62 12.14 -11.95 9.93
#